data_AF-A0ABD2BF66-F1
#
_entry.id   AF-A0ABD2BF66-F1
#
_cell.length_a   1.000
_cell.length_b   1.000
_cell.length_c   1.000
_cell.angle_alpha   90.00
_cell.angle_beta   90.00
_cell.angle_gamma   90.00
#
_symmetry.space_group_name_H-M   'P 1'
#
loop_
_entity.id
_entity.type
_entity.pdbx_description
1 polymer ?
#
loop_
_entity_poly.entity_id
_entity_poly.type
_entity_poly.pdbx_seq_one_letter_code
_entity_poly.pdbx_strand_id
1 'polypeptide(L)'
;MGVSEINMWILIRRYDQIESENDTLQTTLNCFTVVPGVTLDELRISIYYWAGIEKDNNKVLKIRRYDNNLVPLSSLLRGSNKDKYNKLMIYPKLD
;
A
#
# COMPACT_ATOMS: atom_id res chain seq x y z
N MET A 1 -17.24 -20.38 14.06
CA MET A 1 -17.42 -19.76 12.73
C MET A 1 -16.17 -18.93 12.48
N GLY A 2 -15.29 -19.46 11.64
CA GLY A 2 -13.87 -19.11 11.58
C GLY A 2 -13.63 -17.76 10.93
N VAL A 3 -12.73 -16.99 11.54
CA VAL A 3 -12.40 -15.65 11.10
C VAL A 3 -11.76 -15.72 9.72
N SER A 4 -12.39 -15.10 8.72
CA SER A 4 -11.99 -15.25 7.32
C SER A 4 -10.81 -14.35 6.98
N GLU A 5 -9.78 -14.92 6.39
CA GLU A 5 -8.62 -14.18 5.85
C GLU A 5 -9.08 -13.14 4.84
N ILE A 6 -8.46 -11.95 4.89
CA ILE A 6 -8.80 -10.84 4.00
C ILE A 6 -7.71 -10.71 2.94
N ASN A 7 -8.04 -11.04 1.69
CA ASN A 7 -7.17 -10.79 0.55
C ASN A 7 -7.32 -9.34 0.07
N MET A 8 -6.18 -8.72 -0.20
CA MET A 8 -6.10 -7.35 -0.68
C MET A 8 -5.13 -7.27 -1.87
N TRP A 9 -5.58 -6.64 -2.94
CA TRP A 9 -4.74 -6.32 -4.09
C TRP A 9 -4.29 -4.87 -4.00
N ILE A 10 -2.99 -4.65 -4.01
CA ILE A 10 -2.39 -3.32 -3.90
C ILE A 10 -1.44 -3.09 -5.06
N LEU A 11 -1.70 -2.03 -5.81
CA LEU A 11 -0.77 -1.47 -6.79
C LEU A 11 0.12 -0.45 -6.10
N ILE A 12 1.39 -0.77 -5.91
CA ILE A 12 2.40 0.09 -5.29
C ILE A 12 3.03 0.95 -6.39
N ARG A 13 3.12 2.27 -6.16
CA ARG A 13 3.76 3.25 -7.02
C ARG A 13 4.78 4.07 -6.22
N ARG A 14 6.06 3.98 -6.57
CA ARG A 14 7.19 4.64 -5.87
C ARG A 14 7.54 5.96 -6.56
N TYR A 15 6.93 7.06 -6.12
CA TYR A 15 7.29 8.41 -6.60
C TYR A 15 8.58 8.94 -5.98
N ASP A 16 9.01 8.36 -4.87
CA ASP A 16 10.29 8.65 -4.21
C ASP A 16 11.52 8.15 -4.97
N GLN A 17 11.34 7.37 -6.02
CA GLN A 17 12.43 6.79 -6.83
C GLN A 17 12.50 7.37 -8.24
N ILE A 18 11.69 8.39 -8.55
CA ILE A 18 11.61 8.97 -9.90
C ILE A 18 12.93 9.63 -10.33
N GLU A 19 13.81 10.00 -9.40
CA GLU A 19 15.12 10.59 -9.72
C GLU A 19 16.18 9.57 -10.17
N SER A 20 15.86 8.27 -10.23
CA SER A 20 16.85 7.20 -10.49
C SER A 20 16.87 6.77 -11.97
N GLU A 21 17.70 7.42 -12.79
CA GLU A 21 18.25 7.05 -14.12
C GLU A 21 17.33 6.52 -15.26
N ASN A 22 16.09 6.13 -14.97
CA ASN A 22 15.07 5.78 -15.95
C ASN A 22 13.76 6.42 -15.50
N ASP A 23 13.28 7.43 -16.24
CA ASP A 23 12.04 8.20 -16.03
C ASP A 23 10.72 7.37 -15.88
N THR A 24 10.81 6.06 -15.72
CA THR A 24 9.69 5.14 -15.57
C THR A 24 9.35 4.91 -14.09
N LEU A 25 8.17 5.38 -13.69
CA LEU A 25 7.57 5.12 -12.37
C LEU A 25 7.55 3.61 -12.04
N GLN A 26 8.32 3.19 -11.04
CA GLN A 26 8.26 1.82 -10.55
C GLN A 26 6.88 1.50 -9.99
N THR A 27 6.23 0.51 -10.61
CA THR A 27 4.88 0.09 -10.29
C THR A 27 4.81 -1.43 -10.13
N THR A 28 4.31 -1.90 -8.99
CA THR A 28 4.20 -3.34 -8.69
C THR A 28 2.81 -3.67 -8.17
N LEU A 29 2.15 -4.68 -8.75
CA LEU A 29 0.86 -5.18 -8.25
C LEU A 29 1.07 -6.44 -7.42
N ASN A 30 0.67 -6.39 -6.14
CA ASN A 30 0.84 -7.49 -5.21
C ASN A 30 -0.51 -7.86 -4.57
N CYS A 31 -0.67 -9.15 -4.26
CA CYS A 31 -1.73 -9.65 -3.40
C CYS A 31 -1.16 -9.89 -2.01
N PHE A 32 -1.81 -9.33 -1.00
CA PHE A 32 -1.47 -9.56 0.39
C PHE A 32 -2.65 -10.17 1.12
N THR A 33 -2.36 -11.03 2.09
CA THR A 33 -3.37 -11.69 2.91
C THR A 33 -3.22 -11.19 4.33
N VAL A 34 -4.25 -10.51 4.82
CA VAL A 34 -4.30 -10.02 6.20
C VAL A 34 -4.99 -11.07 7.04
N VAL A 35 -4.25 -11.58 8.01
CA VAL A 35 -4.78 -12.51 9.00
C VAL A 35 -5.69 -11.73 9.95
N PRO A 36 -6.80 -12.31 10.39
CA PRO A 36 -7.66 -11.64 11.35
C PRO A 36 -6.96 -11.36 12.69
N GLY A 37 -7.26 -10.21 13.28
CA GLY A 37 -6.62 -9.75 14.51
C GLY A 37 -5.41 -8.82 14.29
N VAL A 38 -4.98 -8.62 13.04
CA VAL A 38 -3.94 -7.64 12.70
C VAL A 38 -4.40 -6.23 13.07
N THR A 39 -3.54 -5.53 13.80
CA THR A 39 -3.70 -4.12 14.17
C THR A 39 -3.37 -3.19 13.01
N LEU A 40 -3.83 -1.94 13.07
CA LEU A 40 -3.49 -0.95 12.04
C LEU A 40 -1.97 -0.65 11.98
N ASP A 41 -1.28 -0.72 13.12
CA ASP A 41 0.17 -0.52 13.17
C ASP A 41 0.92 -1.67 12.51
N GLU A 42 0.51 -2.91 12.75
CA GLU A 42 1.06 -4.08 12.07
C GLU A 42 0.81 -4.01 10.56
N LEU A 43 -0.42 -3.68 10.14
CA LEU A 43 -0.73 -3.47 8.72
C LEU A 43 0.17 -2.39 8.10
N ARG A 44 0.38 -1.28 8.81
CA ARG A 44 1.25 -0.19 8.36
C ARG A 44 2.68 -0.68 8.18
N ILE A 45 3.22 -1.41 9.16
CA ILE A 45 4.57 -1.99 9.11
C ILE A 45 4.69 -2.97 7.93
N SER A 46 3.71 -3.85 7.74
CA SER A 46 3.68 -4.77 6.61
C SER A 46 3.69 -4.05 5.27
N ILE A 47 2.92 -2.96 5.13
CA ILE A 47 2.93 -2.15 3.90
C ILE A 47 4.29 -1.52 3.63
N TYR A 48 4.97 -0.98 4.65
CA TYR A 48 6.32 -0.45 4.47
C TYR A 48 7.29 -1.55 4.02
N TYR A 49 7.21 -2.73 4.64
CA TYR A 49 8.02 -3.89 4.26
C TYR A 49 7.73 -4.33 2.81
N TRP A 50 6.47 -4.50 2.44
CA TRP A 50 6.04 -4.87 1.09
C TRP A 50 6.43 -3.84 0.03
N ALA A 51 6.44 -2.57 0.41
CA ALA A 51 6.86 -1.49 -0.47
C ALA A 51 8.38 -1.38 -0.57
N GLY A 52 9.17 -2.13 0.21
CA GLY A 52 10.64 -1.98 0.26
C GLY A 52 11.05 -0.61 0.80
N ILE A 53 10.36 -0.12 1.82
CA ILE A 53 10.63 1.16 2.48
C ILE A 53 11.27 0.87 3.83
N GLU A 54 12.49 1.35 4.03
CA GLU A 54 13.08 1.44 5.36
C GLU A 54 12.22 2.35 6.25
N LYS A 55 12.20 2.08 7.56
CA LYS A 55 11.31 2.71 8.55
C LYS A 55 11.64 4.20 8.81
N ASP A 56 12.12 4.91 7.80
CA ASP A 56 12.43 6.32 7.81
C ASP A 56 11.17 7.18 7.64
N ASN A 57 11.08 8.22 8.46
CA ASN A 57 9.97 9.17 8.52
C ASN A 57 9.94 10.17 7.34
N ASN A 58 10.81 9.99 6.35
CA ASN A 58 10.97 10.88 5.20
C ASN A 58 10.07 10.51 4.03
N LYS A 59 9.05 9.68 4.24
CA LYS A 59 8.13 9.23 3.18
C LYS A 59 6.67 9.38 3.59
N VAL A 60 5.86 9.80 2.63
CA VAL A 60 4.42 9.96 2.79
C VAL A 60 3.69 8.88 2.00
N LEU A 61 2.80 8.15 2.67
CA LEU A 61 1.93 7.15 2.06
C LEU A 61 0.57 7.76 1.75
N LYS A 62 0.11 7.61 0.51
CA LYS A 62 -1.25 7.96 0.09
C LYS A 62 -1.92 6.73 -0.50
N ILE A 63 -3.07 6.35 0.05
CA ILE A 63 -3.85 5.21 -0.44
C ILE A 63 -5.05 5.74 -1.20
N ARG A 64 -5.24 5.25 -2.42
CA ARG A 64 -6.43 5.50 -3.23
C ARG A 64 -7.13 4.18 -3.51
N ARG A 65 -8.46 4.18 -3.51
CA ARG A 65 -9.26 3.05 -3.95
C ARG A 65 -9.30 2.99 -5.49
N TYR A 66 -9.82 1.90 -6.06
CA TYR A 66 -9.95 1.70 -7.51
C TYR A 66 -10.67 2.84 -8.23
N ASP A 67 -11.59 3.53 -7.55
CA ASP A 67 -12.32 4.71 -8.03
C ASP A 67 -11.54 6.03 -7.86
N ASN A 68 -10.23 5.95 -7.59
CA ASN A 68 -9.30 7.06 -7.37
C ASN A 68 -9.56 7.94 -6.15
N ASN A 69 -10.53 7.58 -5.29
CA ASN A 69 -10.80 8.28 -4.05
C ASN A 69 -9.71 7.99 -3.01
N LEU A 70 -9.25 9.03 -2.32
CA LEU A 70 -8.32 8.87 -1.19
C LEU A 70 -9.05 8.16 -0.05
N VAL A 71 -8.41 7.14 0.53
CA VAL A 71 -9.00 6.36 1.61
C VAL A 71 -8.02 6.19 2.77
N PRO A 72 -8.50 6.08 4.02
CA PRO A 72 -7.65 5.78 5.16
C PRO A 72 -7.10 4.36 5.07
N LEU A 73 -5.98 4.12 5.75
CA LEU A 73 -5.32 2.80 5.83
C LEU A 73 -6.28 1.68 6.24
N SER A 74 -7.18 1.95 7.20
CA SER A 74 -8.19 1.00 7.68
C SER A 74 -9.13 0.50 6.58
N SER A 75 -9.30 1.23 5.47
CA SER A 75 -10.14 0.80 4.34
C SER A 75 -9.61 -0.45 3.66
N LEU A 76 -8.31 -0.70 3.79
CA LEU A 76 -7.65 -1.88 3.25
C LEU A 76 -8.11 -3.18 3.94
N LEU A 77 -8.55 -3.10 5.20
CA LEU A 77 -9.11 -4.24 5.95
C LEU A 77 -10.47 -4.71 5.40
N ARG A 78 -11.05 -4.00 4.43
CA ARG A 78 -12.27 -4.45 3.73
C ARG A 78 -11.96 -5.44 2.60
N GLY A 79 -10.70 -5.68 2.31
CA GLY A 79 -10.26 -6.52 1.20
C GLY A 79 -10.45 -5.84 -0.16
N SER A 80 -9.92 -6.49 -1.20
CA SER A 80 -10.11 -6.07 -2.59
C SER A 80 -9.84 -7.24 -3.52
N ASN A 81 -10.31 -7.12 -4.77
CA ASN A 81 -10.07 -8.10 -5.82
C ASN A 81 -9.07 -7.56 -6.84
N LYS A 82 -8.48 -8.45 -7.66
CA LYS A 82 -7.49 -8.09 -8.67
C LYS A 82 -7.97 -7.01 -9.64
N ASP A 83 -9.26 -6.97 -9.97
CA ASP A 83 -9.84 -5.96 -10.87
C ASP A 83 -10.15 -4.62 -10.18
N LYS A 84 -10.24 -4.63 -8.85
CA LYS A 84 -10.60 -3.48 -8.00
C LYS A 84 -9.55 -3.27 -6.90
N TYR A 85 -8.30 -3.17 -7.32
CA TYR A 85 -7.16 -2.99 -6.43
C TYR A 85 -7.11 -1.59 -5.82
N ASN A 86 -6.49 -1.49 -4.65
CA ASN A 86 -6.12 -0.20 -4.06
C ASN A 86 -4.76 0.25 -4.61
N LYS A 87 -4.56 1.55 -4.78
CA LYS A 87 -3.31 2.16 -5.22
C LYS A 87 -2.60 2.74 -4.00
N LEU A 88 -1.42 2.22 -3.70
CA LEU A 88 -0.51 2.77 -2.71
C LEU A 88 0.52 3.64 -3.41
N MET A 89 0.49 4.93 -3.15
CA MET A 89 1.43 5.89 -3.74
C MET A 89 2.37 6.37 -2.64
N ILE A 90 3.67 6.25 -2.88
CA ILE A 90 4.73 6.58 -1.94
C ILE A 90 5.46 7.80 -2.48
N TYR A 91 5.51 8.86 -1.67
CA TYR A 91 6.15 10.12 -2.04
C TYR A 91 7.32 10.41 -1.10
N PRO A 92 8.35 11.14 -1.56
CA PRO A 92 9.28 11.77 -0.66
C PRO A 92 8.52 12.80 0.18
N LYS A 93 8.86 12.91 1.47
CA LYS A 93 8.38 14.01 2.31
C LYS A 93 9.11 15.27 1.87
N LEU A 94 8.35 16.29 1.48
CA LEU A 94 8.89 17.62 1.23
C LEU A 94 9.02 18.31 2.59
N ASP A 95 10.21 18.83 2.88
CA ASP A 95 10.50 19.65 4.07
C ASP A 95 9.84 21.04 3.97
#